data_AF-A0A1M5QKE9-F1
#
_entry.id   AF-A0A1M5QKE9-F1
#
_cell.length_a   1.000
_cell.length_b   1.000
_cell.length_c   1.000
_cell.angle_alpha   90.00
_cell.angle_beta   90.00
_cell.angle_gamma   90.00
#
_symmetry.space_group_name_H-M   'P 1'
#
loop_
_entity.id
_entity.type
_entity.pdbx_description
1 polymer ?
#
loop_
_entity_poly.entity_id
_entity_poly.type
_entity_poly.pdbx_seq_one_letter_code
_entity_poly.pdbx_strand_id
1 'polypeptide(L)'
;MAKFDYFVVFAEMRTGSNLLEANLNRFDDLACLGEAFNSHFIGYPKSEAVLGVTLSQREDNPHLLLDAIQVAVGTNGFRYFHDHDPRILDRLLADQRCGKVILTRNPIESYVSLKIATQTDQWKMTNAKHEKSTQISFDLEEFADHLKAQQDFQLKIQKAMQVSGQSAFYIGYDDLHDIDVINGLAQFLGSHIQLDALDDKLKKQNPAPLSDKVSNYDAMKAGLAKLDRFDLSRTPNFEPWRGPMVTKYVAAPKSNLIYLPIKSGPNAAVLSWLAQLEGVSTDELSSGLKQGEMRQWMQDHAGHRRFTVVRHPVARAHAAFCQHFLEQAGGGYAEIRQTLKSAYGLKLPKRELRPETDKQYDMEAHAKAFHGFLKFVKNNLNAQTSLRVDPAWASQVALVQGMNEFAPIDLILREDQLQMDLPLLLSDAGDVELLGETDPYADRLAAIYSSKIEKAARNAYARDYFTFGFEDWRP
;
A
#
# COMPACT_ATOMS: atom_id res chain seq x y z
N MET A 1 1.30 37.02 2.20
CA MET A 1 2.72 36.78 2.57
C MET A 1 3.01 35.33 2.26
N ALA A 2 4.12 35.04 1.58
CA ALA A 2 4.54 33.66 1.33
C ALA A 2 4.70 32.92 2.67
N LYS A 3 4.24 31.67 2.71
CA LYS A 3 4.28 30.83 3.94
C LYS A 3 5.70 30.43 4.31
N PHE A 4 6.60 30.37 3.33
CA PHE A 4 7.97 29.94 3.45
C PHE A 4 8.90 30.93 2.75
N ASP A 5 10.10 31.12 3.29
CA ASP A 5 11.15 31.96 2.69
C ASP A 5 11.94 31.21 1.62
N TYR A 6 12.08 29.91 1.83
CA TYR A 6 12.82 29.00 0.96
C TYR A 6 12.31 27.59 1.17
N PHE A 7 12.77 26.65 0.35
CA PHE A 7 12.41 25.24 0.50
C PHE A 7 13.56 24.28 0.28
N VAL A 8 13.40 23.05 0.77
CA VAL A 8 14.30 21.93 0.53
C VAL A 8 13.50 20.74 0.04
N VAL A 9 14.03 20.08 -0.99
CA VAL A 9 13.57 18.78 -1.47
C VAL A 9 14.52 17.71 -0.93
N PHE A 10 14.11 17.05 0.16
CA PHE A 10 14.79 15.86 0.65
C PHE A 10 14.48 14.71 -0.29
N ALA A 11 15.51 14.21 -0.96
CA ALA A 11 15.41 13.19 -1.98
C ALA A 11 16.63 12.29 -1.96
N GLU A 12 16.63 11.29 -2.84
CA GLU A 12 17.79 10.41 -3.04
C GLU A 12 18.14 10.33 -4.52
N MET A 13 19.32 9.79 -4.83
CA MET A 13 19.72 9.51 -6.20
C MET A 13 18.63 8.67 -6.89
N ARG A 14 18.27 9.06 -8.12
CA ARG A 14 17.28 8.35 -8.97
C ARG A 14 15.86 8.25 -8.42
N THR A 15 15.49 9.06 -7.44
CA THR A 15 14.10 9.22 -6.95
C THR A 15 13.19 10.04 -7.87
N GLY A 16 13.73 10.62 -8.95
CA GLY A 16 13.02 11.57 -9.83
C GLY A 16 13.22 13.04 -9.47
N SER A 17 14.16 13.34 -8.57
CA SER A 17 14.38 14.71 -8.09
C SER A 17 14.70 15.72 -9.19
N ASN A 18 15.39 15.31 -10.26
CA ASN A 18 15.60 16.14 -11.46
C ASN A 18 14.30 16.46 -12.22
N LEU A 19 13.35 15.51 -12.29
CA LEU A 19 12.06 15.74 -12.94
C LEU A 19 11.22 16.71 -12.11
N LEU A 20 11.23 16.53 -10.78
CA LEU A 20 10.57 17.45 -9.88
C LEU A 20 11.15 18.86 -9.98
N GLU A 21 12.49 18.99 -9.99
CA GLU A 21 13.17 20.27 -10.21
C GLU A 21 12.74 20.92 -11.52
N ALA A 22 12.72 20.17 -12.62
CA ALA A 22 12.33 20.68 -13.93
C ALA A 22 10.88 21.22 -13.92
N ASN A 23 9.97 20.56 -13.21
CA ASN A 23 8.59 21.02 -13.05
C ASN A 23 8.50 22.27 -12.14
N LEU A 24 9.21 22.29 -11.01
CA LEU A 24 9.22 23.44 -10.09
C LEU A 24 9.79 24.71 -10.76
N ASN A 25 10.81 24.56 -11.61
CA ASN A 25 11.42 25.66 -12.35
C ASN A 25 10.57 26.21 -13.51
N ARG A 26 9.33 25.72 -13.67
CA ARG A 26 8.36 26.29 -14.63
C ARG A 26 7.42 27.30 -13.99
N PHE A 27 7.41 27.40 -12.66
CA PHE A 27 6.67 28.44 -11.95
C PHE A 27 7.58 29.67 -11.85
N ASP A 28 7.17 30.80 -12.41
CA ASP A 28 8.01 32.02 -12.45
C ASP A 28 8.33 32.58 -11.05
N ASP A 29 7.59 32.17 -10.02
CA ASP A 29 7.77 32.57 -8.62
C ASP A 29 8.52 31.52 -7.76
N LEU A 30 8.93 30.39 -8.34
CA LEU A 30 9.74 29.35 -7.68
C LEU A 30 11.06 29.11 -8.43
N ALA A 31 12.11 28.77 -7.69
CA ALA A 31 13.35 28.30 -8.29
C ALA A 31 14.03 27.23 -7.42
N CYS A 32 14.23 26.05 -7.99
CA CYS A 32 15.01 24.95 -7.42
C CYS A 32 16.41 24.94 -8.04
N LEU A 33 17.41 25.30 -7.23
CA LEU A 33 18.80 25.62 -7.61
C LEU A 33 19.71 24.37 -7.62
N GLY A 34 19.19 23.24 -8.10
CA GLY A 34 19.92 21.99 -8.14
C GLY A 34 20.32 21.45 -6.76
N GLU A 35 21.50 20.86 -6.66
CA GLU A 35 22.10 20.31 -5.44
C GLU A 35 23.07 21.33 -4.82
N ALA A 36 22.51 22.40 -4.25
CA ALA A 36 23.26 23.55 -3.73
C ALA A 36 24.34 23.16 -2.69
N PHE A 37 24.10 22.07 -1.95
CA PHE A 37 24.97 21.56 -0.88
C PHE A 37 25.64 20.21 -1.21
N ASN A 38 25.75 19.86 -2.49
CA ASN A 38 26.52 18.67 -2.92
C ASN A 38 28.00 18.81 -2.53
N SER A 39 28.61 17.76 -2.01
CA SER A 39 30.01 17.76 -1.55
C SER A 39 31.06 18.02 -2.64
N HIS A 40 30.72 17.81 -3.92
CA HIS A 40 31.67 17.87 -5.04
C HIS A 40 31.47 19.10 -5.95
N PHE A 41 30.28 19.68 -5.96
CA PHE A 41 29.94 20.83 -6.81
C PHE A 41 28.86 21.70 -6.14
N ILE A 42 28.59 22.88 -6.73
CA ILE A 42 27.59 23.82 -6.20
C ILE A 42 26.40 23.96 -7.16
N GLY A 43 25.22 23.48 -6.76
CA GLY A 43 23.98 23.56 -7.53
C GLY A 43 23.95 22.61 -8.73
N TYR A 44 24.74 22.90 -9.76
CA TYR A 44 24.83 22.09 -10.98
C TYR A 44 26.26 21.65 -11.27
N PRO A 45 26.47 20.49 -11.91
CA PRO A 45 27.80 20.11 -12.39
C PRO A 45 28.41 21.20 -13.28
N LYS A 46 29.66 21.57 -13.00
CA LYS A 46 30.41 22.65 -13.68
C LYS A 46 29.89 24.07 -13.41
N SER A 47 28.98 24.28 -12.47
CA SER A 47 28.64 25.63 -12.02
C SER A 47 29.77 26.21 -11.17
N GLU A 48 30.11 27.48 -11.39
CA GLU A 48 31.15 28.18 -10.62
C GLU A 48 30.57 28.86 -9.36
N ALA A 49 29.29 29.24 -9.40
CA ALA A 49 28.59 29.89 -8.30
C ALA A 49 27.07 29.65 -8.35
N VAL A 50 26.41 29.79 -7.20
CA VAL A 50 24.96 29.88 -7.08
C VAL A 50 24.64 31.18 -6.35
N LEU A 51 23.81 32.04 -6.95
CA LEU A 51 23.44 33.35 -6.38
C LEU A 51 24.64 34.21 -5.97
N GLY A 52 25.74 34.14 -6.72
CA GLY A 52 26.98 34.87 -6.45
C GLY A 52 27.89 34.25 -5.39
N VAL A 53 27.49 33.14 -4.75
CA VAL A 53 28.31 32.39 -3.81
C VAL A 53 29.05 31.26 -4.55
N THR A 54 30.38 31.27 -4.48
CA THR A 54 31.24 30.25 -5.08
C THR A 54 31.32 28.98 -4.22
N LEU A 55 31.81 27.88 -4.81
CA LEU A 55 32.07 26.64 -4.08
C LEU A 55 33.00 26.87 -2.87
N SER A 56 34.10 27.61 -3.05
CA SER A 56 35.06 27.89 -1.96
C SER A 56 34.39 28.65 -0.80
N GLN A 57 33.58 29.66 -1.11
CA GLN A 57 32.88 30.44 -0.07
C GLN A 57 31.85 29.58 0.68
N ARG A 58 31.15 28.68 -0.01
CA ARG A 58 30.23 27.73 0.62
C ARG A 58 30.98 26.73 1.51
N GLU A 59 32.13 26.22 1.06
CA GLU A 59 32.94 25.30 1.86
C GLU A 59 33.44 25.94 3.16
N ASP A 60 33.87 27.20 3.09
CA ASP A 60 34.30 27.99 4.25
C ASP A 60 33.12 28.27 5.19
N ASN A 61 31.96 28.66 4.65
CA ASN A 61 30.75 28.90 5.43
C ASN A 61 29.46 28.59 4.61
N PRO A 62 28.83 27.43 4.83
CA PRO A 62 27.66 27.03 4.04
C PRO A 62 26.41 27.85 4.36
N HIS A 63 26.36 28.55 5.50
CA HIS A 63 25.26 29.44 5.83
C HIS A 63 25.18 30.66 4.90
N LEU A 64 26.30 31.10 4.31
CA LEU A 64 26.30 32.20 3.34
C LEU A 64 25.42 31.89 2.12
N LEU A 65 25.49 30.65 1.62
CA LEU A 65 24.65 30.22 0.51
C LEU A 65 23.18 30.09 0.94
N LEU A 66 22.92 29.58 2.14
CA LEU A 66 21.56 29.46 2.66
C LEU A 66 20.89 30.83 2.81
N ASP A 67 21.61 31.81 3.36
CA ASP A 67 21.13 33.19 3.52
C ASP A 67 20.88 33.84 2.15
N ALA A 68 21.76 33.62 1.17
CA ALA A 68 21.55 34.09 -0.21
C ALA A 68 20.28 33.51 -0.86
N ILE A 69 20.00 32.22 -0.61
CA ILE A 69 18.78 31.55 -1.08
C ILE A 69 17.52 32.15 -0.44
N GLN A 70 17.57 32.47 0.86
CA GLN A 70 16.43 33.03 1.60
C GLN A 70 16.00 34.42 1.13
N VAL A 71 16.95 35.24 0.66
CA VAL A 71 16.68 36.63 0.25
C VAL A 71 16.54 36.82 -1.26
N ALA A 72 16.77 35.76 -2.05
CA ALA A 72 16.60 35.80 -3.49
C ALA A 72 15.13 36.04 -3.86
N VAL A 73 14.90 36.63 -5.04
CA VAL A 73 13.55 36.92 -5.53
C VAL A 73 12.79 35.61 -5.77
N GLY A 74 11.54 35.54 -5.30
CA GLY A 74 10.72 34.34 -5.34
C GLY A 74 11.02 33.37 -4.19
N THR A 75 10.33 32.24 -4.16
CA THR A 75 10.60 31.19 -3.17
C THR A 75 11.62 30.22 -3.77
N ASN A 76 12.85 30.32 -3.27
CA ASN A 76 13.99 29.57 -3.80
C ASN A 76 14.25 28.31 -2.96
N GLY A 77 14.79 27.27 -3.58
CA GLY A 77 15.06 26.02 -2.88
C GLY A 77 16.10 25.17 -3.59
N PHE A 78 16.31 23.97 -3.08
CA PHE A 78 17.35 23.06 -3.59
C PHE A 78 17.04 21.61 -3.21
N ARG A 79 17.70 20.68 -3.90
CA ARG A 79 17.69 19.26 -3.60
C ARG A 79 18.76 18.94 -2.56
N TYR A 80 18.40 18.16 -1.55
CA TYR A 80 19.29 17.72 -0.49
C TYR A 80 19.23 16.20 -0.33
N PHE A 81 20.38 15.53 -0.42
CA PHE A 81 20.51 14.08 -0.25
C PHE A 81 21.22 13.73 1.06
N HIS A 82 21.15 12.47 1.51
CA HIS A 82 21.75 12.06 2.79
C HIS A 82 23.26 12.30 2.90
N ASP A 83 23.98 12.36 1.77
CA ASP A 83 25.43 12.55 1.65
C ASP A 83 25.86 14.00 1.32
N HIS A 84 24.91 14.93 1.31
CA HIS A 84 25.19 16.37 1.16
C HIS A 84 25.75 16.97 2.46
N ASP A 85 26.20 18.23 2.39
CA ASP A 85 26.86 18.91 3.51
C ASP A 85 26.04 18.85 4.81
N PRO A 86 26.48 18.06 5.81
CA PRO A 86 25.69 17.82 7.02
C PRO A 86 25.58 19.06 7.91
N ARG A 87 26.45 20.07 7.72
CA ARG A 87 26.49 21.29 8.55
C ARG A 87 25.22 22.12 8.46
N ILE A 88 24.47 22.01 7.36
CA ILE A 88 23.22 22.77 7.18
C ILE A 88 21.97 21.99 7.60
N LEU A 89 22.06 20.67 7.76
CA LEU A 89 20.87 19.81 7.91
C LEU A 89 20.04 20.18 9.13
N ASP A 90 20.69 20.37 10.28
CA ASP A 90 20.00 20.72 11.52
C ASP A 90 19.29 22.07 11.41
N ARG A 91 19.88 23.02 10.66
CA ARG A 91 19.24 24.31 10.38
C ARG A 91 18.00 24.14 9.51
N LEU A 92 18.06 23.36 8.43
CA LEU A 92 16.90 23.10 7.57
C LEU A 92 15.76 22.45 8.34
N LEU A 93 16.10 21.46 9.17
CA LEU A 93 15.13 20.70 9.94
C LEU A 93 14.50 21.53 11.06
N ALA A 94 15.23 22.42 11.71
CA ALA A 94 14.71 23.27 12.79
C ALA A 94 13.91 24.50 12.30
N ASP A 95 14.16 24.96 11.07
CA ASP A 95 13.59 26.20 10.55
C ASP A 95 12.16 26.03 10.03
N GLN A 96 11.18 26.61 10.74
CA GLN A 96 9.75 26.57 10.38
C GLN A 96 9.41 27.37 9.12
N ARG A 97 10.27 28.30 8.70
CA ARG A 97 10.11 29.10 7.48
C ARG A 97 10.67 28.39 6.25
N CYS A 98 11.28 27.22 6.42
CA CYS A 98 11.72 26.34 5.35
C CYS A 98 10.61 25.36 4.96
N GLY A 99 10.09 25.48 3.73
CA GLY A 99 9.21 24.49 3.13
C GLY A 99 9.93 23.16 2.93
N LYS A 100 9.38 22.06 3.47
CA LYS A 100 10.01 20.74 3.41
C LYS A 100 9.24 19.84 2.46
N VAL A 101 9.92 19.30 1.46
CA VAL A 101 9.36 18.36 0.49
C VAL A 101 10.12 17.04 0.62
N ILE A 102 9.40 15.93 0.85
CA ILE A 102 9.97 14.60 0.93
C ILE A 102 9.62 13.85 -0.35
N LEU A 103 10.60 13.65 -1.23
CA LEU A 103 10.44 12.87 -2.45
C LEU A 103 10.86 11.42 -2.21
N THR A 104 9.94 10.50 -2.46
CA THR A 104 10.16 9.06 -2.26
C THR A 104 9.99 8.28 -3.56
N ARG A 105 10.66 7.14 -3.65
CA ARG A 105 10.52 6.18 -4.72
C ARG A 105 10.75 4.78 -4.17
N ASN A 106 10.23 3.75 -4.86
CA ASN A 106 10.57 2.37 -4.56
C ASN A 106 12.11 2.19 -4.48
N PRO A 107 12.67 1.78 -3.32
CA PRO A 107 14.11 1.66 -3.13
C PRO A 107 14.77 0.67 -4.10
N ILE A 108 14.08 -0.42 -4.44
CA ILE A 108 14.59 -1.44 -5.37
C ILE A 108 14.73 -0.84 -6.78
N GLU A 109 13.71 -0.12 -7.25
CA GLU A 109 13.77 0.53 -8.55
C GLU A 109 14.86 1.61 -8.63
N SER A 110 15.02 2.38 -7.54
CA SER A 110 16.03 3.43 -7.45
C SER A 110 17.43 2.83 -7.47
N TYR A 111 17.67 1.76 -6.70
CA TYR A 111 18.95 1.05 -6.65
C TYR A 111 19.29 0.38 -8.00
N VAL A 112 18.35 -0.34 -8.61
CA VAL A 112 18.59 -0.95 -9.94
C VAL A 112 18.87 0.14 -10.98
N SER A 113 18.14 1.25 -10.94
CA SER A 113 18.42 2.37 -11.84
C SER A 113 19.78 3.02 -11.58
N LEU A 114 20.23 3.10 -10.33
CA LEU A 114 21.55 3.61 -9.97
C LEU A 114 22.65 2.69 -10.51
N LYS A 115 22.51 1.38 -10.28
CA LYS A 115 23.45 0.36 -10.81
C LYS A 115 23.59 0.42 -12.32
N ILE A 116 22.47 0.53 -13.04
CA ILE A 116 22.48 0.65 -14.50
C ILE A 116 23.23 1.93 -14.91
N ALA A 117 22.95 3.05 -14.27
CA ALA A 117 23.60 4.33 -14.60
C ALA A 117 25.12 4.27 -14.35
N THR A 118 25.56 3.71 -13.22
CA THR A 118 26.98 3.52 -12.89
C THR A 118 27.68 2.61 -13.91
N GLN A 119 27.02 1.57 -14.41
CA GLN A 119 27.61 0.68 -15.41
C GLN A 119 27.58 1.23 -16.84
N THR A 120 26.71 2.20 -17.14
CA THR A 120 26.50 2.70 -18.50
C THR A 120 27.06 4.11 -18.74
N ASP A 121 27.60 4.78 -17.71
CA ASP A 121 28.07 6.17 -17.74
C ASP A 121 27.02 7.19 -18.24
N GLN A 122 25.74 6.83 -18.22
CA GLN A 122 24.64 7.67 -18.70
C GLN A 122 23.90 8.33 -17.54
N TRP A 123 24.29 9.57 -17.24
CA TRP A 123 23.72 10.36 -16.14
C TRP A 123 22.50 11.23 -16.53
N LYS A 124 22.25 11.44 -17.83
CA LYS A 124 21.07 12.16 -18.35
C LYS A 124 20.42 11.37 -19.49
N MET A 125 19.19 10.90 -19.27
CA MET A 125 18.37 10.29 -20.33
C MET A 125 17.75 11.39 -21.20
N THR A 126 18.51 11.91 -22.16
CA THR A 126 18.00 12.85 -23.17
C THR A 126 17.77 12.22 -24.54
N ASN A 127 18.05 10.93 -24.75
CA ASN A 127 17.82 10.29 -26.06
C ASN A 127 17.30 8.85 -25.95
N ALA A 128 16.00 8.71 -26.23
CA ALA A 128 15.22 7.46 -26.21
C ALA A 128 15.51 6.46 -27.37
N LYS A 129 16.65 6.57 -28.07
CA LYS A 129 16.89 5.79 -29.31
C LYS A 129 17.91 4.66 -29.21
N HIS A 130 18.59 4.48 -28.08
CA HIS A 130 19.51 3.34 -27.88
C HIS A 130 19.46 2.81 -26.44
N GLU A 131 18.33 2.20 -26.05
CA GLU A 131 18.32 1.32 -24.87
C GLU A 131 19.12 0.05 -25.22
N LYS A 132 20.43 0.06 -24.95
CA LYS A 132 21.12 -1.22 -24.72
C LYS A 132 20.59 -1.74 -23.39
N SER A 133 19.86 -2.84 -23.44
CA SER A 133 19.37 -3.60 -22.29
C SER A 133 20.55 -4.17 -21.50
N THR A 134 21.25 -3.32 -20.75
CA THR A 134 22.31 -3.75 -19.82
C THR A 134 21.63 -4.33 -18.60
N GLN A 135 21.74 -5.65 -18.43
CA GLN A 135 21.33 -6.32 -17.21
C GLN A 135 22.39 -6.14 -16.13
N ILE A 136 21.97 -5.77 -14.93
CA ILE A 136 22.85 -5.63 -13.76
C ILE A 136 22.75 -6.88 -12.89
N SER A 137 23.86 -7.25 -12.24
CA SER A 137 23.80 -8.21 -11.12
C SER A 137 23.40 -7.45 -9.86
N PHE A 138 22.36 -7.92 -9.18
CA PHE A 138 21.89 -7.38 -7.92
C PHE A 138 22.72 -7.95 -6.77
N ASP A 139 23.27 -7.07 -5.95
CA ASP A 139 23.97 -7.42 -4.71
C ASP A 139 23.04 -7.17 -3.52
N LEU A 140 22.78 -8.21 -2.74
CA LEU A 140 21.83 -8.14 -1.63
C LEU A 140 22.40 -7.36 -0.44
N GLU A 141 23.68 -7.51 -0.15
CA GLU A 141 24.33 -6.89 1.00
C GLU A 141 24.48 -5.40 0.76
N GLU A 142 24.96 -5.03 -0.44
CA GLU A 142 25.05 -3.63 -0.85
C GLU A 142 23.67 -2.95 -0.88
N PHE A 143 22.64 -3.64 -1.37
CA PHE A 143 21.27 -3.10 -1.34
C PHE A 143 20.77 -2.90 0.10
N ALA A 144 21.07 -3.84 1.00
CA ALA A 144 20.66 -3.74 2.41
C ALA A 144 21.30 -2.52 3.10
N ASP A 145 22.60 -2.31 2.88
CA ASP A 145 23.32 -1.16 3.43
C ASP A 145 22.79 0.16 2.85
N HIS A 146 22.53 0.19 1.54
CA HIS A 146 21.94 1.35 0.88
C HIS A 146 20.53 1.67 1.42
N LEU A 147 19.68 0.65 1.57
CA LEU A 147 18.34 0.79 2.12
C LEU A 147 18.37 1.29 3.56
N LYS A 148 19.27 0.74 4.39
CA LYS A 148 19.44 1.14 5.78
C LYS A 148 19.84 2.61 5.89
N ALA A 149 20.82 3.07 5.11
CA ALA A 149 21.24 4.47 5.11
C ALA A 149 20.07 5.42 4.76
N GLN A 150 19.27 5.06 3.76
CA GLN A 150 18.08 5.83 3.38
C GLN A 150 17.02 5.84 4.50
N GLN A 151 16.75 4.69 5.12
CA GLN A 151 15.79 4.58 6.22
C GLN A 151 16.23 5.39 7.44
N ASP A 152 17.50 5.30 7.84
CA ASP A 152 18.06 6.05 8.97
C ASP A 152 17.93 7.56 8.74
N PHE A 153 18.18 8.02 7.50
CA PHE A 153 18.01 9.42 7.14
C PHE A 153 16.54 9.87 7.19
N GLN A 154 15.62 9.06 6.65
CA GLN A 154 14.18 9.34 6.70
C GLN A 154 13.65 9.38 8.15
N LEU A 155 14.10 8.47 9.01
CA LEU A 155 13.77 8.47 10.44
C LEU A 155 14.32 9.71 11.15
N LYS A 156 15.53 10.15 10.79
CA LYS A 156 16.11 11.40 11.31
C LYS A 156 15.25 12.61 10.94
N ILE A 157 14.85 12.74 9.67
CA ILE A 157 13.97 13.83 9.21
C ILE A 157 12.62 13.78 9.93
N GLN A 158 11.99 12.60 9.97
CA GLN A 158 10.70 12.39 10.63
C GLN A 158 10.74 12.80 12.10
N LYS A 159 11.74 12.32 12.85
CA LYS A 159 11.92 12.65 14.27
C LYS A 159 12.12 14.15 14.48
N ALA A 160 12.96 14.78 13.66
CA ALA A 160 13.21 16.22 13.76
C ALA A 160 11.94 17.05 13.52
N MET A 161 11.14 16.69 12.52
CA MET A 161 9.86 17.35 12.25
C MET A 161 8.85 17.13 13.40
N GLN A 162 8.75 15.91 13.92
CA GLN A 162 7.87 15.60 15.05
C GLN A 162 8.22 16.39 16.31
N VAL A 163 9.51 16.48 16.65
CA VAL A 163 10.00 17.22 17.83
C VAL A 163 9.75 18.73 17.67
N SER A 164 9.88 19.25 16.46
CA SER A 164 9.71 20.68 16.18
C SER A 164 8.27 21.10 15.82
N GLY A 165 7.33 20.15 15.79
CA GLY A 165 5.93 20.40 15.42
C GLY A 165 5.72 20.78 13.95
N GLN A 166 6.63 20.38 13.07
CA GLN A 166 6.61 20.70 11.65
C GLN A 166 5.98 19.58 10.81
N SER A 167 5.55 19.92 9.59
CA SER A 167 5.05 19.00 8.58
C SER A 167 5.75 19.24 7.25
N ALA A 168 5.74 18.23 6.39
CA ALA A 168 6.33 18.27 5.05
C ALA A 168 5.31 17.83 4.00
N PHE A 169 5.52 18.26 2.76
CA PHE A 169 4.80 17.76 1.60
C PHE A 169 5.45 16.45 1.14
N TYR A 170 4.71 15.35 1.21
CA TYR A 170 5.19 14.05 0.75
C TYR A 170 4.75 13.83 -0.70
N ILE A 171 5.69 13.45 -1.55
CA ILE A 171 5.44 13.19 -2.97
C ILE A 171 6.20 11.94 -3.41
N GLY A 172 5.53 11.07 -4.18
CA GLY A 172 6.12 9.88 -4.78
C GLY A 172 6.61 10.14 -6.20
N TYR A 173 7.51 9.28 -6.70
CA TYR A 173 7.97 9.33 -8.10
C TYR A 173 6.82 9.27 -9.12
N ASP A 174 5.81 8.44 -8.88
CA ASP A 174 4.68 8.30 -9.80
C ASP A 174 3.81 9.57 -9.83
N ASP A 175 3.73 10.31 -8.72
CA ASP A 175 2.98 11.55 -8.59
C ASP A 175 3.62 12.71 -9.36
N LEU A 176 4.90 12.60 -9.74
CA LEU A 176 5.59 13.63 -10.55
C LEU A 176 5.00 13.79 -11.96
N HIS A 177 4.15 12.85 -12.38
CA HIS A 177 3.41 12.88 -13.64
C HIS A 177 1.97 13.37 -13.50
N ASP A 178 1.55 13.74 -12.29
CA ASP A 178 0.24 14.30 -12.01
C ASP A 178 0.33 15.82 -11.87
N ILE A 179 -0.32 16.54 -12.79
CA ILE A 179 -0.28 18.00 -12.80
C ILE A 179 -0.95 18.63 -11.58
N ASP A 180 -2.01 18.00 -11.07
CA ASP A 180 -2.75 18.52 -9.93
C ASP A 180 -1.89 18.40 -8.66
N VAL A 181 -1.12 17.31 -8.54
CA VAL A 181 -0.17 17.14 -7.43
C VAL A 181 0.99 18.14 -7.51
N ILE A 182 1.54 18.39 -8.70
CA ILE A 182 2.60 19.39 -8.90
C ILE A 182 2.10 20.80 -8.58
N ASN A 183 0.90 21.16 -9.02
CA ASN A 183 0.27 22.44 -8.66
C ASN A 183 -0.02 22.53 -7.16
N GLY A 184 -0.45 21.43 -6.52
CA GLY A 184 -0.63 21.36 -5.08
C GLY A 184 0.68 21.55 -4.29
N LEU A 185 1.79 21.00 -4.79
CA LEU A 185 3.11 21.23 -4.22
C LEU A 185 3.54 22.70 -4.38
N ALA A 186 3.35 23.29 -5.56
CA ALA A 186 3.67 24.70 -5.77
C ALA A 186 2.86 25.62 -4.84
N GLN A 187 1.56 25.34 -4.67
CA GLN A 187 0.71 26.04 -3.72
C GLN A 187 1.19 25.85 -2.27
N PHE A 188 1.61 24.64 -1.90
CA PHE A 188 2.21 24.39 -0.58
C PHE A 188 3.45 25.26 -0.35
N LEU A 189 4.30 25.42 -1.37
CA LEU A 189 5.49 26.28 -1.35
C LEU A 189 5.16 27.77 -1.39
N GLY A 190 3.89 28.13 -1.59
CA GLY A 190 3.41 29.51 -1.57
C GLY A 190 3.30 30.17 -2.95
N SER A 191 3.46 29.40 -4.04
CA SER A 191 3.21 29.90 -5.40
C SER A 191 1.73 30.22 -5.61
N HIS A 192 1.48 31.26 -6.41
CA HIS A 192 0.13 31.64 -6.86
C HIS A 192 -0.14 31.25 -8.32
N ILE A 193 0.83 30.63 -8.98
CA ILE A 193 0.77 30.21 -10.38
C ILE A 193 0.25 28.77 -10.44
N GLN A 194 -0.52 28.47 -11.48
CA GLN A 194 -0.98 27.12 -11.80
C GLN A 194 -0.53 26.77 -13.22
N LEU A 195 0.05 25.60 -13.40
CA LEU A 195 0.43 25.10 -14.72
C LEU A 195 -0.74 24.34 -15.37
N ASP A 196 -0.90 24.51 -16.68
CA ASP A 196 -1.92 23.82 -17.50
C ASP A 196 -1.41 22.48 -18.08
N ALA A 197 -0.10 22.29 -18.18
CA ALA A 197 0.54 21.05 -18.64
C ALA A 197 1.86 20.80 -17.92
N LEU A 198 2.28 19.54 -17.79
CA LEU A 198 3.64 19.13 -17.33
C LEU A 198 4.68 19.21 -18.46
N ASP A 199 5.97 19.04 -18.13
CA ASP A 199 7.01 19.04 -19.16
C ASP A 199 6.89 17.79 -20.05
N ASP A 200 6.45 17.99 -21.29
CA ASP A 200 6.24 16.96 -22.31
C ASP A 200 7.53 16.19 -22.68
N LYS A 201 8.71 16.74 -22.37
CA LYS A 201 10.00 16.10 -22.70
C LYS A 201 10.31 14.87 -21.88
N LEU A 202 9.59 14.64 -20.77
CA LEU A 202 9.81 13.51 -19.86
C LEU A 202 8.58 12.57 -19.82
N LYS A 203 8.12 12.15 -21.01
CA LYS A 203 7.13 11.08 -21.14
C LYS A 203 7.62 9.78 -20.51
N LYS A 204 6.73 9.12 -19.76
CA LYS A 204 6.90 7.79 -19.15
C LYS A 204 7.25 6.78 -20.26
N GLN A 205 8.55 6.55 -20.48
CA GLN A 205 8.99 5.31 -21.14
C GLN A 205 8.56 4.20 -20.20
N ASN A 206 7.67 3.29 -20.66
CA ASN A 206 7.27 2.12 -19.88
C ASN A 206 8.55 1.41 -19.41
N PRO A 207 8.92 1.52 -18.13
CA PRO A 207 10.18 0.97 -17.70
C PRO A 207 10.05 -0.54 -17.82
N ALA A 208 10.99 -1.18 -18.54
CA ALA A 208 11.05 -2.63 -18.60
C ALA A 208 11.01 -3.21 -17.17
N PRO A 209 10.29 -4.32 -16.93
CA PRO A 209 10.17 -4.91 -15.61
C PRO A 209 11.53 -5.25 -15.02
N LEU A 210 11.63 -5.29 -13.69
CA LEU A 210 12.89 -5.60 -13.00
C LEU A 210 13.50 -6.95 -13.43
N SER A 211 12.66 -7.91 -13.83
CA SER A 211 13.07 -9.21 -14.39
C SER A 211 13.96 -9.07 -15.62
N ASP A 212 13.77 -8.01 -16.40
CA ASP A 212 14.47 -7.81 -17.66
C ASP A 212 15.76 -7.01 -17.47
N LYS A 213 15.88 -6.32 -16.33
CA LYS A 213 16.99 -5.45 -15.94
C LYS A 213 17.99 -6.12 -14.99
N VAL A 214 17.60 -7.19 -14.31
CA VAL A 214 18.41 -7.85 -13.29
C VAL A 214 18.72 -9.27 -13.73
N SER A 215 20.00 -9.59 -13.92
CA SER A 215 20.44 -10.90 -14.44
C SER A 215 20.21 -12.04 -13.44
N ASN A 216 20.28 -11.75 -12.13
CA ASN A 216 20.07 -12.70 -11.03
C ASN A 216 18.73 -12.46 -10.30
N TYR A 217 17.66 -12.18 -11.05
CA TYR A 217 16.36 -11.79 -10.51
C TYR A 217 15.76 -12.80 -9.49
N ASP A 218 15.91 -14.11 -9.71
CA ASP A 218 15.41 -15.11 -8.77
C ASP A 218 16.19 -15.12 -7.44
N ALA A 219 17.51 -14.95 -7.50
CA ALA A 219 18.36 -14.81 -6.31
C ALA A 219 18.07 -13.50 -5.56
N MET A 220 17.84 -12.40 -6.29
CA MET A 220 17.37 -11.13 -5.71
C MET A 220 16.05 -11.34 -4.96
N LYS A 221 15.04 -11.98 -5.56
CA LYS A 221 13.77 -12.26 -4.88
C LYS A 221 13.95 -13.08 -3.61
N ALA A 222 14.73 -14.16 -3.68
CA ALA A 222 15.00 -15.03 -2.53
C ALA A 222 15.79 -14.31 -1.42
N GLY A 223 16.70 -13.41 -1.79
CA GLY A 223 17.47 -12.58 -0.87
C GLY A 223 16.62 -11.50 -0.20
N LEU A 224 15.82 -10.77 -0.99
CA LEU A 224 14.92 -9.73 -0.50
C LEU A 224 13.90 -10.30 0.48
N ALA A 225 13.38 -11.51 0.23
CA ALA A 225 12.50 -12.21 1.18
C ALA A 225 13.17 -12.47 2.56
N LYS A 226 14.51 -12.48 2.64
CA LYS A 226 15.26 -12.61 3.90
C LYS A 226 15.57 -11.26 4.56
N LEU A 227 15.77 -10.21 3.76
CA LEU A 227 15.94 -8.82 4.24
C LEU A 227 14.63 -8.23 4.76
N ASP A 228 13.50 -8.72 4.27
CA ASP A 228 12.13 -8.38 4.67
C ASP A 228 11.77 -8.91 6.07
N ARG A 229 12.69 -8.76 7.02
CA ARG A 229 12.46 -8.95 8.46
C ARG A 229 12.15 -7.64 9.17
N PHE A 230 12.44 -6.49 8.55
CA PHE A 230 12.03 -5.18 9.04
C PHE A 230 11.75 -4.23 7.87
N ASP A 231 10.46 -3.93 7.68
CA ASP A 231 9.94 -2.67 7.12
C ASP A 231 9.40 -2.58 5.67
N LEU A 232 8.71 -3.62 5.17
CA LEU A 232 7.67 -3.44 4.12
C LEU A 232 6.37 -2.78 4.66
N SER A 233 6.36 -2.33 5.92
CA SER A 233 5.22 -1.67 6.56
C SER A 233 4.93 -0.26 6.04
N ARG A 234 5.76 0.28 5.14
CA ARG A 234 5.62 1.62 4.55
C ARG A 234 5.43 1.64 3.03
N THR A 235 4.88 0.58 2.42
CA THR A 235 4.05 0.85 1.24
C THR A 235 2.84 1.63 1.76
N PRO A 236 2.51 2.83 1.25
CA PRO A 236 1.31 3.52 1.70
C PRO A 236 0.14 2.53 1.60
N ASN A 237 -0.45 2.19 2.74
CA ASN A 237 -1.65 1.37 2.72
C ASN A 237 -2.76 2.24 2.16
N PHE A 238 -3.01 2.09 0.86
CA PHE A 238 -4.09 2.80 0.17
C PHE A 238 -5.47 2.21 0.49
N GLU A 239 -5.52 1.03 1.15
CA GLU A 239 -6.79 0.58 1.71
C GLU A 239 -7.22 1.51 2.84
N PRO A 240 -8.49 1.97 2.82
CA PRO A 240 -8.99 2.86 3.85
C PRO A 240 -8.89 2.21 5.22
N TRP A 241 -8.52 3.02 6.21
CA TRP A 241 -8.54 2.62 7.61
C TRP A 241 -9.93 2.11 8.01
N ARG A 242 -9.94 1.06 8.84
CA ARG A 242 -11.16 0.37 9.27
C ARG A 242 -11.30 0.50 10.78
N GLY A 243 -12.36 1.16 11.23
CA GLY A 243 -12.71 1.15 12.65
C GLY A 243 -13.35 -0.18 13.09
N PRO A 244 -13.53 -0.38 14.40
CA PRO A 244 -14.06 -1.61 14.96
C PRO A 244 -15.55 -1.78 14.66
N MET A 245 -15.91 -2.89 14.02
CA MET A 245 -17.29 -3.21 13.62
C MET A 245 -18.06 -3.95 14.73
N VAL A 246 -18.07 -3.43 15.96
CA VAL A 246 -18.61 -4.13 17.14
C VAL A 246 -20.06 -4.60 16.99
N THR A 247 -20.88 -3.84 16.25
CA THR A 247 -22.27 -4.23 15.93
C THR A 247 -22.41 -5.54 15.14
N LYS A 248 -21.32 -6.04 14.54
CA LYS A 248 -21.28 -7.31 13.82
C LYS A 248 -20.72 -8.45 14.66
N TYR A 249 -20.19 -8.18 15.84
CA TYR A 249 -19.68 -9.23 16.72
C TYR A 249 -20.86 -10.05 17.24
N VAL A 250 -20.62 -11.33 17.46
CA VAL A 250 -21.61 -12.28 17.94
C VAL A 250 -21.13 -12.88 19.23
N ALA A 251 -21.87 -12.61 20.30
CA ALA A 251 -21.55 -13.07 21.65
C ALA A 251 -22.37 -14.33 21.97
N ALA A 252 -21.71 -15.31 22.59
CA ALA A 252 -22.24 -16.61 22.96
C ALA A 252 -22.06 -16.79 24.48
N PRO A 253 -23.10 -16.47 25.29
CA PRO A 253 -23.01 -16.42 26.75
C PRO A 253 -22.61 -17.72 27.44
N LYS A 254 -23.18 -18.87 27.07
CA LYS A 254 -22.90 -20.15 27.75
C LYS A 254 -21.46 -20.61 27.52
N SER A 255 -20.94 -20.37 26.33
CA SER A 255 -19.58 -20.73 25.92
C SER A 255 -18.54 -19.65 26.23
N ASN A 256 -18.97 -18.46 26.70
CA ASN A 256 -18.12 -17.29 26.91
C ASN A 256 -17.29 -16.93 25.67
N LEU A 257 -17.87 -17.07 24.47
CA LEU A 257 -17.18 -16.76 23.21
C LEU A 257 -17.71 -15.47 22.59
N ILE A 258 -16.82 -14.74 21.94
CA ILE A 258 -17.16 -13.62 21.05
C ILE A 258 -16.56 -13.92 19.69
N TYR A 259 -17.41 -14.09 18.68
CA TYR A 259 -17.00 -14.23 17.30
C TYR A 259 -17.00 -12.89 16.58
N LEU A 260 -15.90 -12.59 15.89
CA LEU A 260 -15.69 -11.38 15.11
C LEU A 260 -15.72 -11.75 13.61
N PRO A 261 -16.88 -11.74 12.95
CA PRO A 261 -17.03 -12.23 11.59
C PRO A 261 -16.27 -11.38 10.56
N ILE A 262 -15.51 -12.04 9.70
CA ILE A 262 -14.93 -11.45 8.50
C ILE A 262 -15.89 -11.67 7.34
N LYS A 263 -16.26 -10.59 6.64
CA LYS A 263 -17.14 -10.70 5.47
C LYS A 263 -16.51 -11.57 4.39
N SER A 264 -17.34 -12.42 3.78
CA SER A 264 -16.94 -13.49 2.83
C SER A 264 -16.09 -14.62 3.46
N GLY A 265 -16.02 -14.70 4.79
CA GLY A 265 -15.54 -15.87 5.52
C GLY A 265 -16.64 -16.90 5.79
N PRO A 266 -16.34 -18.00 6.52
CA PRO A 266 -17.27 -19.11 6.81
C PRO A 266 -18.31 -18.78 7.89
N ASN A 267 -18.89 -17.58 7.83
CA ASN A 267 -19.74 -17.05 8.88
C ASN A 267 -20.98 -17.94 9.13
N ALA A 268 -21.60 -18.48 8.08
CA ALA A 268 -22.79 -19.32 8.24
C ALA A 268 -22.49 -20.59 9.07
N ALA A 269 -21.40 -21.29 8.74
CA ALA A 269 -20.97 -22.49 9.47
C ALA A 269 -20.59 -22.17 10.92
N VAL A 270 -19.81 -21.11 11.14
CA VAL A 270 -19.39 -20.71 12.50
C VAL A 270 -20.56 -20.25 13.36
N LEU A 271 -21.51 -19.50 12.79
CA LEU A 271 -22.72 -19.08 13.51
C LEU A 271 -23.64 -20.27 13.83
N SER A 272 -23.80 -21.21 12.91
CA SER A 272 -24.55 -22.45 13.18
C SER A 272 -23.92 -23.24 14.31
N TRP A 273 -22.60 -23.37 14.31
CA TRP A 273 -21.85 -24.04 15.36
C TRP A 273 -21.99 -23.33 16.72
N LEU A 274 -21.87 -22.00 16.76
CA LEU A 274 -22.12 -21.23 17.99
C LEU A 274 -23.56 -21.37 18.50
N ALA A 275 -24.55 -21.33 17.61
CA ALA A 275 -25.95 -21.48 17.97
C ALA A 275 -26.22 -22.87 18.59
N GLN A 276 -25.63 -23.92 18.03
CA GLN A 276 -25.69 -25.27 18.59
C GLN A 276 -25.05 -25.36 19.97
N LEU A 277 -23.86 -24.77 20.17
CA LEU A 277 -23.22 -24.72 21.49
C LEU A 277 -24.08 -24.01 22.53
N GLU A 278 -24.77 -22.95 22.12
CA GLU A 278 -25.68 -22.19 22.97
C GLU A 278 -27.05 -22.88 23.12
N GLY A 279 -27.36 -23.92 22.35
CA GLY A 279 -28.67 -24.59 22.32
C GLY A 279 -29.81 -23.67 21.85
N VAL A 280 -29.52 -22.75 20.93
CA VAL A 280 -30.46 -21.76 20.37
C VAL A 280 -30.40 -21.76 18.83
N SER A 281 -31.29 -21.02 18.18
CA SER A 281 -31.18 -20.76 16.74
C SER A 281 -30.17 -19.64 16.43
N THR A 282 -29.68 -19.58 15.19
CA THR A 282 -28.71 -18.53 14.77
C THR A 282 -29.23 -17.11 14.96
N ASP A 283 -30.55 -16.91 14.86
CA ASP A 283 -31.21 -15.60 15.01
C ASP A 283 -31.29 -15.14 16.47
N GLU A 284 -31.15 -16.08 17.42
CA GLU A 284 -31.16 -15.81 18.86
C GLU A 284 -29.76 -15.52 19.42
N LEU A 285 -28.70 -15.68 18.63
CA LEU A 285 -27.35 -15.31 19.02
C LEU A 285 -27.25 -13.79 19.27
N SER A 286 -26.60 -13.42 20.37
CA SER A 286 -26.48 -12.01 20.78
C SER A 286 -25.57 -11.25 19.80
N SER A 287 -26.19 -10.52 18.87
CA SER A 287 -25.53 -9.70 17.85
C SER A 287 -26.10 -8.28 17.85
N GLY A 288 -25.47 -7.35 17.12
CA GLY A 288 -25.98 -5.96 17.03
C GLY A 288 -25.60 -5.05 18.20
N LEU A 289 -24.87 -5.56 19.19
CA LEU A 289 -24.45 -4.80 20.37
C LEU A 289 -23.56 -3.59 19.99
N LYS A 290 -23.82 -2.45 20.59
CA LYS A 290 -22.95 -1.27 20.53
C LYS A 290 -21.73 -1.47 21.43
N GLN A 291 -20.72 -0.60 21.28
CA GLN A 291 -19.48 -0.72 22.05
C GLN A 291 -19.68 -0.76 23.58
N GLY A 292 -20.57 0.07 24.13
CA GLY A 292 -20.86 0.06 25.57
C GLY A 292 -21.51 -1.24 26.04
N GLU A 293 -22.47 -1.75 25.28
CA GLU A 293 -23.18 -3.00 25.57
C GLU A 293 -22.25 -4.22 25.47
N MET A 294 -21.35 -4.24 24.49
CA MET A 294 -20.32 -5.27 24.37
C MET A 294 -19.34 -5.22 25.55
N ARG A 295 -18.93 -4.03 26.00
CA ARG A 295 -18.07 -3.89 27.19
C ARG A 295 -18.77 -4.38 28.45
N GLN A 296 -20.06 -4.09 28.61
CA GLN A 296 -20.85 -4.61 29.73
C GLN A 296 -20.96 -6.13 29.67
N TRP A 297 -21.28 -6.68 28.49
CA TRP A 297 -21.32 -8.13 28.29
C TRP A 297 -20.00 -8.79 28.68
N MET A 298 -18.85 -8.22 28.26
CA MET A 298 -17.52 -8.73 28.62
C MET A 298 -17.25 -8.67 30.14
N GLN A 299 -17.77 -7.67 30.85
CA GLN A 299 -17.65 -7.59 32.31
C GLN A 299 -18.50 -8.67 33.00
N ASP A 300 -19.68 -8.95 32.48
CA ASP A 300 -20.61 -9.93 33.04
C ASP A 300 -20.18 -11.39 32.73
N HIS A 301 -19.28 -11.58 31.75
CA HIS A 301 -18.81 -12.88 31.26
C HIS A 301 -17.27 -13.00 31.41
N ALA A 302 -16.79 -12.98 32.65
CA ALA A 302 -15.36 -13.10 32.94
C ALA A 302 -14.78 -14.41 32.38
N GLY A 303 -13.61 -14.32 31.73
CA GLY A 303 -13.00 -15.46 31.02
C GLY A 303 -13.44 -15.57 29.55
N HIS A 304 -14.18 -14.58 29.03
CA HIS A 304 -14.56 -14.57 27.63
C HIS A 304 -13.35 -14.64 26.68
N ARG A 305 -13.51 -15.34 25.55
CA ARG A 305 -12.51 -15.42 24.48
C ARG A 305 -13.06 -14.91 23.17
N ARG A 306 -12.31 -14.02 22.53
CA ARG A 306 -12.61 -13.46 21.20
C ARG A 306 -11.85 -14.23 20.15
N PHE A 307 -12.56 -14.63 19.10
CA PHE A 307 -11.91 -15.25 17.96
C PHE A 307 -12.48 -14.74 16.64
N THR A 308 -11.67 -14.87 15.60
CA THR A 308 -12.06 -14.63 14.22
C THR A 308 -11.56 -15.78 13.36
N VAL A 309 -12.09 -15.88 12.14
CA VAL A 309 -11.70 -16.91 11.18
C VAL A 309 -11.23 -16.27 9.90
N VAL A 310 -10.00 -16.59 9.50
CA VAL A 310 -9.45 -16.21 8.20
C VAL A 310 -9.60 -17.35 7.20
N ARG A 311 -9.90 -16.99 5.96
CA ARG A 311 -10.07 -17.88 4.81
C ARG A 311 -8.90 -17.69 3.84
N HIS A 312 -8.53 -18.73 3.10
CA HIS A 312 -7.51 -18.59 2.06
C HIS A 312 -7.89 -17.45 1.07
N PRO A 313 -6.99 -16.53 0.67
CA PRO A 313 -7.36 -15.34 -0.09
C PRO A 313 -8.11 -15.63 -1.40
N VAL A 314 -7.75 -16.70 -2.12
CA VAL A 314 -8.47 -17.13 -3.34
C VAL A 314 -9.91 -17.55 -3.03
N ALA A 315 -10.10 -18.44 -2.06
CA ALA A 315 -11.40 -18.92 -1.64
C ALA A 315 -12.28 -17.77 -1.14
N ARG A 316 -11.70 -16.83 -0.40
CA ARG A 316 -12.41 -15.65 0.09
C ARG A 316 -12.87 -14.74 -1.04
N ALA A 317 -11.97 -14.44 -1.97
CA ALA A 317 -12.31 -13.63 -3.14
C ALA A 317 -13.36 -14.31 -4.02
N HIS A 318 -13.28 -15.63 -4.18
CA HIS A 318 -14.24 -16.41 -4.95
C HIS A 318 -15.61 -16.47 -4.30
N ALA A 319 -15.67 -16.67 -2.99
CA ALA A 319 -16.91 -16.61 -2.23
C ALA A 319 -17.55 -15.21 -2.29
N ALA A 320 -16.75 -14.15 -2.15
CA ALA A 320 -17.23 -12.77 -2.35
C ALA A 320 -17.80 -12.57 -3.77
N PHE A 321 -17.12 -13.13 -4.77
CA PHE A 321 -17.53 -13.07 -6.17
C PHE A 321 -18.86 -13.78 -6.40
N CYS A 322 -18.99 -15.03 -5.93
CA CYS A 322 -20.19 -15.83 -6.07
C CYS A 322 -21.37 -15.21 -5.32
N GLN A 323 -21.19 -14.89 -4.05
CA GLN A 323 -22.26 -14.37 -3.19
C GLN A 323 -22.81 -13.03 -3.70
N HIS A 324 -21.94 -12.07 -4.03
CA HIS A 324 -22.37 -10.70 -4.32
C HIS A 324 -22.57 -10.37 -5.81
N PHE A 325 -22.05 -11.19 -6.73
CA PHE A 325 -22.12 -10.88 -8.16
C PHE A 325 -22.75 -11.98 -9.03
N LEU A 326 -22.85 -13.22 -8.53
CA LEU A 326 -23.52 -14.34 -9.21
C LEU A 326 -24.88 -14.71 -8.62
N GLU A 327 -24.94 -14.99 -7.31
CA GLU A 327 -26.12 -15.61 -6.68
C GLU A 327 -27.07 -14.63 -6.01
N GLN A 328 -26.61 -13.45 -5.60
CA GLN A 328 -27.50 -12.38 -5.14
C GLN A 328 -27.09 -11.05 -5.75
N ALA A 329 -27.84 -10.61 -6.77
CA ALA A 329 -27.82 -9.22 -7.21
C ALA A 329 -28.77 -8.34 -6.36
N GLY A 330 -28.97 -8.69 -5.09
CA GLY A 330 -29.82 -7.97 -4.14
C GLY A 330 -28.99 -7.15 -3.15
N GLY A 331 -29.39 -5.89 -2.92
CA GLY A 331 -28.69 -4.95 -2.04
C GLY A 331 -27.67 -4.07 -2.75
N GLY A 332 -26.97 -3.21 -1.99
CA GLY A 332 -26.11 -2.09 -2.45
C GLY A 332 -24.90 -2.41 -3.33
N TYR A 333 -24.84 -3.58 -3.98
CA TYR A 333 -23.82 -4.02 -4.94
C TYR A 333 -24.23 -3.86 -6.41
N ALA A 334 -25.49 -3.47 -6.70
CA ALA A 334 -25.99 -3.31 -8.06
C ALA A 334 -25.18 -2.29 -8.89
N GLU A 335 -24.85 -1.14 -8.29
CA GLU A 335 -24.02 -0.09 -8.92
C GLU A 335 -22.59 -0.58 -9.17
N ILE A 336 -22.01 -1.26 -8.18
CA ILE A 336 -20.65 -1.85 -8.27
C ILE A 336 -20.62 -2.88 -9.41
N ARG A 337 -21.65 -3.74 -9.50
CA ARG A 337 -21.80 -4.72 -10.59
C ARG A 337 -21.88 -4.06 -11.95
N GLN A 338 -22.58 -2.93 -12.07
CA GLN A 338 -22.68 -2.19 -13.33
C GLN A 338 -21.33 -1.60 -13.74
N THR A 339 -20.58 -1.04 -12.80
CA THR A 339 -19.21 -0.53 -13.03
C THR A 339 -18.24 -1.64 -13.43
N LEU A 340 -18.33 -2.82 -12.81
CA LEU A 340 -17.54 -3.99 -13.23
C LEU A 340 -17.84 -4.42 -14.67
N LYS A 341 -19.10 -4.32 -15.11
CA LYS A 341 -19.48 -4.60 -16.50
C LYS A 341 -18.95 -3.55 -17.47
N SER A 342 -19.14 -2.26 -17.18
CA SER A 342 -18.84 -1.16 -18.10
C SER A 342 -17.36 -0.78 -18.15
N ALA A 343 -16.71 -0.63 -16.99
CA ALA A 343 -15.33 -0.14 -16.90
C ALA A 343 -14.28 -1.26 -16.94
N TYR A 344 -14.61 -2.44 -16.42
CA TYR A 344 -13.68 -3.57 -16.33
C TYR A 344 -14.02 -4.71 -17.30
N GLY A 345 -15.12 -4.58 -18.07
CA GLY A 345 -15.51 -5.54 -19.09
C GLY A 345 -15.88 -6.93 -18.55
N LEU A 346 -16.23 -7.05 -17.26
CA LEU A 346 -16.62 -8.35 -16.69
C LEU A 346 -17.95 -8.79 -17.29
N LYS A 347 -17.95 -9.95 -17.95
CA LYS A 347 -19.18 -10.61 -18.42
C LYS A 347 -19.89 -11.23 -17.22
N LEU A 348 -20.65 -10.43 -16.47
CA LEU A 348 -21.49 -10.91 -15.39
C LEU A 348 -22.92 -11.15 -15.91
N PRO A 349 -23.56 -12.28 -15.54
CA PRO A 349 -24.89 -12.60 -16.02
C PRO A 349 -25.94 -11.57 -15.56
N LYS A 350 -27.12 -11.59 -16.20
CA LYS A 350 -28.25 -10.70 -15.83
C LYS A 350 -29.20 -11.35 -14.81
N ARG A 351 -29.11 -12.67 -14.62
CA ARG A 351 -29.91 -13.49 -13.69
C ARG A 351 -28.99 -14.31 -12.79
N GLU A 352 -29.53 -14.89 -11.73
CA GLU A 352 -28.84 -15.91 -10.94
C GLU A 352 -28.53 -17.11 -11.84
N LEU A 353 -27.27 -17.56 -11.83
CA LEU A 353 -26.82 -18.67 -12.67
C LEU A 353 -25.95 -19.62 -11.85
N ARG A 354 -26.09 -20.90 -12.17
CA ARG A 354 -25.22 -21.99 -11.73
C ARG A 354 -24.30 -22.38 -12.88
N PRO A 355 -23.02 -21.97 -12.89
CA PRO A 355 -22.11 -22.19 -14.01
C PRO A 355 -21.95 -23.66 -14.42
N GLU A 356 -22.23 -24.58 -13.50
CA GLU A 356 -22.16 -26.03 -13.68
C GLU A 356 -23.25 -26.55 -14.62
N THR A 357 -24.36 -25.80 -14.79
CA THR A 357 -25.56 -26.25 -15.52
C THR A 357 -26.03 -25.27 -16.60
N ASP A 358 -25.51 -24.04 -16.64
CA ASP A 358 -25.95 -23.02 -17.60
C ASP A 358 -25.17 -23.09 -18.92
N LYS A 359 -25.90 -22.99 -20.05
CA LYS A 359 -25.33 -23.10 -21.41
C LYS A 359 -24.69 -21.80 -21.93
N GLN A 360 -24.96 -20.66 -21.30
CA GLN A 360 -24.48 -19.34 -21.72
C GLN A 360 -23.36 -18.80 -20.81
N TYR A 361 -23.32 -19.24 -19.56
CA TYR A 361 -22.28 -18.92 -18.59
C TYR A 361 -21.72 -20.21 -18.00
N ASP A 362 -20.84 -20.86 -18.75
CA ASP A 362 -20.17 -22.09 -18.34
C ASP A 362 -18.98 -21.84 -17.39
N MET A 363 -18.30 -22.91 -16.99
CA MET A 363 -17.13 -22.85 -16.11
C MET A 363 -15.96 -22.04 -16.71
N GLU A 364 -15.81 -22.00 -18.03
CA GLU A 364 -14.77 -21.20 -18.68
C GLU A 364 -15.08 -19.70 -18.60
N ALA A 365 -16.34 -19.32 -18.84
CA ALA A 365 -16.83 -17.96 -18.65
C ALA A 365 -16.71 -17.54 -17.19
N HIS A 366 -17.01 -18.45 -16.24
CA HIS A 366 -16.85 -18.22 -14.81
C HIS A 366 -15.39 -17.95 -14.43
N ALA A 367 -14.45 -18.79 -14.88
CA ALA A 367 -13.01 -18.61 -14.65
C ALA A 367 -12.51 -17.25 -15.19
N LYS A 368 -12.93 -16.87 -16.41
CA LYS A 368 -12.57 -15.58 -17.02
C LYS A 368 -13.12 -14.40 -16.23
N ALA A 369 -14.37 -14.48 -15.79
CA ALA A 369 -15.01 -13.41 -15.01
C ALA A 369 -14.36 -13.27 -13.63
N PHE A 370 -14.09 -14.38 -12.93
CA PHE A 370 -13.43 -14.36 -11.63
C PHE A 370 -11.99 -13.82 -11.71
N HIS A 371 -11.22 -14.24 -12.72
CA HIS A 371 -9.91 -13.65 -12.96
C HIS A 371 -9.97 -12.14 -13.27
N GLY A 372 -11.01 -11.69 -13.99
CA GLY A 372 -11.30 -10.26 -14.19
C GLY A 372 -11.61 -9.54 -12.88
N PHE A 373 -12.36 -10.17 -11.99
CA PHE A 373 -12.67 -9.66 -10.65
C PHE A 373 -11.40 -9.49 -9.80
N LEU A 374 -10.48 -10.46 -9.79
CA LEU A 374 -9.21 -10.34 -9.08
C LEU A 374 -8.35 -9.17 -9.58
N LYS A 375 -8.36 -8.89 -10.89
CA LYS A 375 -7.71 -7.69 -11.44
C LYS A 375 -8.36 -6.39 -10.95
N PHE A 376 -9.69 -6.34 -10.92
CA PHE A 376 -10.41 -5.22 -10.33
C PHE A 376 -10.03 -5.03 -8.86
N VAL A 377 -10.07 -6.10 -8.06
CA VAL A 377 -9.71 -6.05 -6.63
C VAL A 377 -8.31 -5.49 -6.44
N LYS A 378 -7.32 -5.98 -7.20
CA LYS A 378 -5.95 -5.44 -7.14
C LYS A 378 -5.96 -3.91 -7.33
N ASN A 379 -6.60 -3.42 -8.38
CA ASN A 379 -6.64 -1.98 -8.64
C ASN A 379 -7.40 -1.24 -7.53
N ASN A 380 -8.47 -1.83 -7.01
CA ASN A 380 -9.30 -1.22 -5.97
C ASN A 380 -8.56 -1.08 -4.63
N LEU A 381 -7.83 -2.12 -4.20
CA LEU A 381 -7.02 -2.08 -2.98
C LEU A 381 -5.82 -1.11 -3.10
N ASN A 382 -5.37 -0.83 -4.33
CA ASN A 382 -4.33 0.18 -4.62
C ASN A 382 -4.90 1.58 -4.88
N ALA A 383 -6.17 1.86 -4.56
CA ALA A 383 -6.85 3.13 -4.81
C ALA A 383 -6.84 3.60 -6.28
N GLN A 384 -6.71 2.67 -7.23
CA GLN A 384 -6.71 2.96 -8.68
C GLN A 384 -8.11 2.84 -9.29
N THR A 385 -9.16 2.85 -8.46
CA THR A 385 -10.55 2.78 -8.90
C THR A 385 -11.39 3.76 -8.10
N SER A 386 -12.43 4.31 -8.73
CA SER A 386 -13.39 5.22 -8.07
C SER A 386 -14.36 4.53 -7.12
N LEU A 387 -14.33 3.19 -7.05
CA LEU A 387 -15.21 2.41 -6.19
C LEU A 387 -14.63 2.32 -4.78
N ARG A 388 -15.49 2.39 -3.76
CA ARG A 388 -15.06 2.16 -2.38
C ARG A 388 -14.48 0.74 -2.22
N VAL A 389 -13.51 0.59 -1.33
CA VAL A 389 -13.07 -0.75 -0.89
C VAL A 389 -14.13 -1.32 0.05
N ASP A 390 -14.82 -2.38 -0.35
CA ASP A 390 -15.85 -3.01 0.47
C ASP A 390 -15.27 -4.12 1.36
N PRO A 391 -15.76 -4.29 2.60
CA PRO A 391 -15.30 -5.36 3.49
C PRO A 391 -15.38 -6.77 2.89
N ALA A 392 -16.26 -7.01 1.92
CA ALA A 392 -16.39 -8.32 1.27
C ALA A 392 -15.12 -8.76 0.52
N TRP A 393 -14.30 -7.83 0.05
CA TRP A 393 -13.06 -8.13 -0.69
C TRP A 393 -11.84 -7.32 -0.22
N ALA A 394 -11.95 -6.49 0.82
CA ALA A 394 -10.82 -5.87 1.50
C ALA A 394 -9.82 -6.92 2.02
N SER A 395 -8.56 -6.56 2.28
CA SER A 395 -7.62 -7.51 2.90
C SER A 395 -8.11 -7.94 4.29
N GLN A 396 -7.96 -9.22 4.61
CA GLN A 396 -8.28 -9.75 5.94
C GLN A 396 -7.38 -9.13 7.01
N VAL A 397 -6.13 -8.84 6.66
CA VAL A 397 -5.21 -8.11 7.55
C VAL A 397 -5.80 -6.78 7.97
N ALA A 398 -6.30 -5.96 7.03
CA ALA A 398 -6.89 -4.67 7.36
C ALA A 398 -8.16 -4.80 8.23
N LEU A 399 -8.97 -5.84 7.99
CA LEU A 399 -10.16 -6.11 8.80
C LEU A 399 -9.79 -6.51 10.24
N VAL A 400 -8.83 -7.42 10.41
CA VAL A 400 -8.34 -7.87 11.72
C VAL A 400 -7.67 -6.72 12.48
N GLN A 401 -6.88 -5.89 11.79
CA GLN A 401 -6.27 -4.68 12.38
C GLN A 401 -7.34 -3.74 12.94
N GLY A 402 -8.40 -3.46 12.17
CA GLY A 402 -9.51 -2.62 12.63
C GLY A 402 -10.31 -3.21 13.80
N MET A 403 -10.46 -4.53 13.84
CA MET A 403 -11.12 -5.22 14.95
C MET A 403 -10.36 -5.04 16.28
N ASN A 404 -9.03 -5.09 16.23
CA ASN A 404 -8.15 -4.99 17.39
C ASN A 404 -8.21 -3.62 18.10
N GLU A 405 -8.76 -2.59 17.45
CA GLU A 405 -8.92 -1.26 18.06
C GLU A 405 -9.95 -1.23 19.18
N PHE A 406 -10.96 -2.10 19.14
CA PHE A 406 -11.92 -2.22 20.25
C PHE A 406 -11.31 -2.99 21.41
N ALA A 407 -10.76 -4.17 21.11
CA ALA A 407 -9.98 -4.99 22.01
C ALA A 407 -9.18 -6.04 21.20
N PRO A 408 -8.02 -6.50 21.69
CA PRO A 408 -7.25 -7.56 21.04
C PRO A 408 -8.07 -8.83 20.84
N ILE A 409 -7.93 -9.45 19.66
CA ILE A 409 -8.46 -10.78 19.39
C ILE A 409 -7.59 -11.82 20.11
N ASP A 410 -8.21 -12.77 20.80
CA ASP A 410 -7.50 -13.81 21.53
C ASP A 410 -7.02 -14.93 20.60
N LEU A 411 -7.83 -15.33 19.60
CA LEU A 411 -7.47 -16.35 18.61
C LEU A 411 -7.86 -15.97 17.17
N ILE A 412 -6.96 -16.20 16.22
CA ILE A 412 -7.22 -16.10 14.77
C ILE A 412 -7.12 -17.51 14.20
N LEU A 413 -8.25 -18.11 13.87
CA LEU A 413 -8.32 -19.47 13.33
C LEU A 413 -8.31 -19.48 11.81
N ARG A 414 -7.89 -20.59 11.20
CA ARG A 414 -7.95 -20.77 9.75
C ARG A 414 -9.09 -21.69 9.36
N GLU A 415 -9.78 -21.34 8.29
CA GLU A 415 -10.92 -22.12 7.80
C GLU A 415 -10.62 -23.59 7.55
N ASP A 416 -9.47 -23.90 6.97
CA ASP A 416 -9.02 -25.27 6.64
C ASP A 416 -8.67 -26.11 7.87
N GLN A 417 -8.58 -25.50 9.05
CA GLN A 417 -8.26 -26.16 10.31
C GLN A 417 -9.38 -26.03 11.36
N LEU A 418 -10.50 -25.38 11.03
CA LEU A 418 -11.55 -25.06 12.01
C LEU A 418 -12.08 -26.27 12.77
N GLN A 419 -12.22 -27.40 12.10
CA GLN A 419 -12.75 -28.61 12.73
C GLN A 419 -11.85 -29.11 13.86
N MET A 420 -10.54 -28.86 13.77
CA MET A 420 -9.57 -29.17 14.84
C MET A 420 -9.47 -28.03 15.86
N ASP A 421 -9.54 -26.78 15.40
CA ASP A 421 -9.23 -25.61 16.22
C ASP A 421 -10.40 -25.14 17.09
N LEU A 422 -11.64 -25.26 16.60
CA LEU A 422 -12.83 -24.78 17.31
C LEU A 422 -13.04 -25.47 18.67
N PRO A 423 -12.85 -26.80 18.81
CA PRO A 423 -12.91 -27.45 20.13
C PRO A 423 -11.91 -26.88 21.16
N LEU A 424 -10.75 -26.34 20.73
CA LEU A 424 -9.76 -25.73 21.62
C LEU A 424 -10.26 -24.41 22.24
N LEU A 425 -11.31 -23.81 21.65
CA LEU A 425 -11.99 -22.62 22.18
C LEU A 425 -12.95 -22.94 23.33
N LEU A 426 -13.19 -24.20 23.65
CA LEU A 426 -14.07 -24.58 24.75
C LEU A 426 -13.24 -24.90 26.00
N SER A 427 -13.76 -24.53 27.18
CA SER A 427 -13.12 -24.87 28.46
C SER A 427 -13.46 -26.28 28.92
N ASP A 428 -14.65 -26.78 28.54
CA ASP A 428 -15.11 -28.14 28.78
C ASP A 428 -15.29 -28.87 27.45
N ALA A 429 -14.66 -30.04 27.33
CA ALA A 429 -14.70 -30.93 26.16
C ALA A 429 -16.02 -31.72 26.12
N GLY A 430 -17.15 -31.02 26.05
CA GLY A 430 -18.42 -31.66 25.69
C GLY A 430 -18.36 -32.27 24.29
N ASP A 431 -19.34 -33.10 23.93
CA ASP A 431 -19.48 -33.59 22.55
C ASP A 431 -19.75 -32.40 21.62
N VAL A 432 -18.70 -31.94 20.94
CA VAL A 432 -18.79 -30.86 19.95
C VAL A 432 -19.18 -31.49 18.63
N GLU A 433 -20.37 -31.14 18.12
CA GLU A 433 -20.79 -31.57 16.80
C GLU A 433 -19.86 -31.02 15.70
N LEU A 434 -19.75 -31.81 14.62
CA LEU A 434 -18.88 -31.49 13.49
C LEU A 434 -19.34 -30.19 12.82
N LEU A 435 -18.38 -29.33 12.51
CA LEU A 435 -18.64 -28.13 11.71
C LEU A 435 -19.24 -28.54 10.35
N GLY A 436 -20.33 -27.87 9.96
CA GLY A 436 -20.94 -28.06 8.64
C GLY A 436 -20.08 -27.52 7.49
N GLU A 437 -20.62 -27.55 6.28
CA GLU A 437 -19.97 -27.01 5.08
C GLU A 437 -19.59 -25.52 5.26
N THR A 438 -18.29 -25.22 5.15
CA THR A 438 -17.74 -23.87 5.38
C THR A 438 -17.72 -23.00 4.12
N ASP A 439 -17.57 -23.62 2.94
CA ASP A 439 -17.59 -22.95 1.65
C ASP A 439 -18.49 -23.68 0.64
N PRO A 440 -19.73 -23.23 0.42
CA PRO A 440 -20.64 -23.84 -0.56
C PRO A 440 -20.18 -23.67 -2.01
N TYR A 441 -19.10 -22.91 -2.24
CA TYR A 441 -18.51 -22.67 -3.57
C TYR A 441 -17.19 -23.40 -3.80
N ALA A 442 -16.73 -24.23 -2.85
CA ALA A 442 -15.43 -24.91 -2.91
C ALA A 442 -15.25 -25.74 -4.20
N ASP A 443 -16.22 -26.58 -4.54
CA ASP A 443 -16.19 -27.40 -5.77
C ASP A 443 -16.13 -26.54 -7.04
N ARG A 444 -16.86 -25.42 -7.03
CA ARG A 444 -16.87 -24.47 -8.15
C ARG A 444 -15.50 -23.80 -8.31
N LEU A 445 -14.85 -23.44 -7.20
CA LEU A 445 -13.50 -22.90 -7.23
C LEU A 445 -12.49 -23.95 -7.71
N ALA A 446 -12.55 -25.17 -7.17
CA ALA A 446 -11.68 -26.28 -7.55
C ALA A 446 -11.69 -26.53 -9.06
N ALA A 447 -12.87 -26.48 -9.67
CA ALA A 447 -13.05 -26.68 -11.10
C ALA A 447 -12.50 -25.55 -11.99
N ILE A 448 -12.36 -24.31 -11.49
CA ILE A 448 -11.79 -23.20 -12.25
C ILE A 448 -10.34 -22.86 -11.88
N TYR A 449 -9.84 -23.40 -10.76
CA TYR A 449 -8.56 -23.03 -10.19
C TYR A 449 -7.41 -23.29 -11.16
N SER A 450 -6.47 -22.35 -11.20
CA SER A 450 -5.30 -22.40 -12.07
C SER A 450 -4.18 -21.52 -11.54
N SER A 451 -2.95 -21.77 -11.96
CA SER A 451 -1.79 -20.90 -11.65
C SER A 451 -2.00 -19.44 -12.03
N LYS A 452 -2.83 -19.19 -13.05
CA LYS A 452 -3.22 -17.83 -13.48
C LYS A 452 -4.12 -17.15 -12.45
N ILE A 453 -5.10 -17.87 -11.89
CA ILE A 453 -5.97 -17.36 -10.81
C ILE A 453 -5.15 -17.14 -9.54
N GLU A 454 -4.32 -18.12 -9.15
CA GLU A 454 -3.45 -18.02 -7.97
C GLU A 454 -2.53 -16.78 -8.08
N LYS A 455 -1.85 -16.60 -9.21
CA LYS A 455 -1.02 -15.43 -9.46
C LYS A 455 -1.82 -14.13 -9.39
N ALA A 456 -3.06 -14.10 -9.90
CA ALA A 456 -3.90 -12.91 -9.82
C ALA A 456 -4.32 -12.61 -8.37
N ALA A 457 -4.66 -13.62 -7.57
CA ALA A 457 -5.01 -13.48 -6.17
C ALA A 457 -3.81 -13.04 -5.32
N ARG A 458 -2.63 -13.63 -5.50
CA ARG A 458 -1.39 -13.20 -4.84
C ARG A 458 -1.06 -11.74 -5.13
N ASN A 459 -1.28 -11.28 -6.37
CA ASN A 459 -1.07 -9.88 -6.73
C ASN A 459 -2.09 -8.93 -6.10
N ALA A 460 -3.31 -9.40 -5.81
CA ALA A 460 -4.35 -8.60 -5.17
C ALA A 460 -4.20 -8.59 -3.64
N TYR A 461 -3.86 -9.73 -3.05
CA TYR A 461 -3.90 -9.99 -1.61
C TYR A 461 -2.53 -10.31 -1.00
N ALA A 462 -1.44 -9.78 -1.56
CA ALA A 462 -0.07 -10.07 -1.12
C ALA A 462 0.11 -9.97 0.41
N ARG A 463 -0.55 -8.98 1.03
CA ARG A 463 -0.56 -8.79 2.49
C ARG A 463 -1.20 -9.95 3.24
N ASP A 464 -2.35 -10.46 2.81
CA ASP A 464 -2.99 -11.60 3.47
C ASP A 464 -2.12 -12.86 3.36
N TYR A 465 -1.54 -13.12 2.18
CA TYR A 465 -0.62 -14.24 1.99
C TYR A 465 0.59 -14.15 2.90
N PHE A 466 1.21 -12.97 2.99
CA PHE A 466 2.40 -12.76 3.81
C PHE A 466 2.06 -12.82 5.31
N THR A 467 1.11 -12.00 5.78
CA THR A 467 0.81 -11.86 7.20
C THR A 467 0.23 -13.14 7.81
N PHE A 468 -0.62 -13.84 7.08
CA PHE A 468 -1.15 -15.13 7.53
C PHE A 468 -0.36 -16.32 6.95
N GLY A 469 0.75 -16.13 6.26
CA GLY A 469 1.60 -17.24 5.77
C GLY A 469 0.87 -18.28 4.91
N PHE A 470 -0.03 -17.86 4.02
CA PHE A 470 -0.72 -18.78 3.11
C PHE A 470 0.20 -19.25 1.96
N GLU A 471 0.18 -20.55 1.69
CA GLU A 471 0.74 -21.13 0.46
C GLU A 471 -0.23 -20.97 -0.73
N ASP A 472 0.04 -21.62 -1.86
CA ASP A 472 -0.93 -21.68 -2.96
C ASP A 472 -2.18 -22.44 -2.52
N TRP A 473 -3.35 -22.02 -3.02
CA TRP A 473 -4.59 -22.67 -2.66
C TRP A 473 -4.59 -24.14 -3.11
N ARG A 474 -5.19 -25.01 -2.27
CA ARG A 474 -5.38 -26.43 -2.56
C ARG A 474 -6.87 -26.76 -2.37
N PRO A 475 -7.49 -27.53 -3.29
CA PRO A 475 -8.86 -28.01 -3.16
C PRO A 475 -9.07 -28.91 -1.95
#